data_AF-A0A182EQK3-F1
#
_entry.id   AF-A0A182EQK3-F1
#
_cell.length_a   1.000
_cell.length_b   1.000
_cell.length_c   1.000
_cell.angle_alpha   90.00
_cell.angle_beta   90.00
_cell.angle_gamma   90.00
#
_symmetry.space_group_name_H-M   'P 1'
#
loop_
_entity.id
_entity.type
_entity.pdbx_description
1 polymer ?
#
loop_
_entity_poly.entity_id
_entity_poly.type
_entity_poly.pdbx_seq_one_letter_code
_entity_poly.pdbx_strand_id
1 'polypeptide(L)'
;MNNNGLVRMPTLEMTPRHRLAMEVIDFSHNHIEYLGDGQLRAVHANKIRLSNNHLREIGSHIFANCRFSLLELNNNLELKRLSIDTFAGISFIKRLDLSGTGITELPTNGLSHLESLKLKDTEELKKLPPILAFTSLKKVEFTYPYHCCLFKYASKEISTADERYTKNLEEIRNRECSAKSMSKLSRQRRQSTKNDRSILLPQESRENALDFSDLLQWFDSVNDGNITIEIDDEGEALLEPEFEDADVGLLTTFNCTSSAVSDFFASIECTPMPNALNPCEDVIGYDFLRWAIWFVWISAIVGNIGVWIVLCQMRQKRMQVHYFFMANLSAADLLTGVYLGVLAIADYKTSNEYYNYAVAWQTGIGCNIAGFISVFSSEISIMSMFLIAFDMCYNV
;
A
#
# COMPACT_ATOMS: atom_id res chain seq x y z
N MET A 1 -7.40 -27.19 17.05
CA MET A 1 -8.31 -28.17 16.43
C MET A 1 -8.29 -27.96 14.93
N ASN A 2 -7.15 -28.26 14.27
CA ASN A 2 -7.00 -28.18 12.82
C ASN A 2 -7.25 -29.56 12.20
N ASN A 3 -7.70 -29.62 10.94
CA ASN A 3 -7.89 -30.87 10.18
C ASN A 3 -8.83 -31.89 10.85
N ASN A 4 -9.89 -31.42 11.51
CA ASN A 4 -10.80 -32.28 12.28
C ASN A 4 -12.21 -32.36 11.69
N GLY A 5 -12.41 -31.87 10.46
CA GLY A 5 -13.71 -31.91 9.79
C GLY A 5 -14.81 -31.08 10.46
N LEU A 6 -14.44 -30.05 11.23
CA LEU A 6 -15.42 -29.21 11.93
C LEU A 6 -16.26 -28.42 10.92
N VAL A 7 -17.58 -28.63 10.94
CA VAL A 7 -18.52 -27.90 10.06
C VAL A 7 -19.01 -26.59 10.69
N ARG A 8 -18.98 -26.52 12.02
CA ARG A 8 -19.43 -25.35 12.79
C ARG A 8 -18.35 -24.92 13.78
N MET A 9 -18.20 -23.62 13.94
CA MET A 9 -17.29 -23.06 14.92
C MET A 9 -17.82 -23.33 16.34
N PRO A 10 -17.01 -23.91 17.25
CA PRO A 10 -17.39 -24.04 18.65
C PRO A 10 -17.39 -22.68 19.35
N THR A 11 -18.22 -22.52 20.37
CA THR A 11 -18.19 -21.34 21.22
C THR A 11 -16.94 -21.37 22.11
N LEU A 12 -16.12 -20.33 21.99
CA LEU A 12 -14.98 -20.08 22.86
C LEU A 12 -15.27 -18.88 23.75
N GLU A 13 -15.22 -19.11 25.06
CA GLU A 13 -15.33 -18.08 26.06
C GLU A 13 -14.20 -18.22 27.07
N MET A 14 -13.39 -17.17 27.22
CA MET A 14 -12.35 -17.14 28.24
C MET A 14 -12.83 -16.33 29.44
N THR A 15 -12.93 -16.98 30.59
CA THR A 15 -13.28 -16.31 31.85
C THR A 15 -12.07 -15.54 32.42
N PRO A 16 -12.29 -14.57 33.34
CA PRO A 16 -11.22 -13.80 33.99
C PRO A 16 -10.16 -14.62 34.74
N ARG A 17 -10.41 -15.93 34.94
CA ARG A 17 -9.47 -16.89 35.51
C ARG A 17 -8.35 -17.25 34.52
N HIS A 18 -8.58 -17.10 33.22
CA HIS A 18 -7.58 -17.29 32.17
C HIS A 18 -6.76 -16.01 32.00
N ARG A 19 -5.78 -15.81 32.87
CA ARG A 19 -4.91 -14.62 32.88
C ARG A 19 -3.87 -14.61 31.75
N LEU A 20 -3.55 -15.77 31.20
CA LEU A 20 -2.55 -15.93 30.16
C LEU A 20 -3.22 -15.96 28.78
N ALA A 21 -2.70 -15.14 27.87
CA ALA A 21 -3.10 -15.20 26.47
C ALA A 21 -2.59 -16.52 25.87
N MET A 22 -3.46 -17.23 25.15
CA MET A 22 -3.04 -18.40 24.39
C MET A 22 -2.10 -17.99 23.25
N GLU A 23 -1.10 -18.79 22.93
CA GLU A 23 -0.21 -18.44 21.82
C GLU A 23 -0.93 -18.54 20.48
N VAL A 24 -1.59 -19.67 20.21
CA VAL A 24 -2.27 -19.92 18.95
C VAL A 24 -3.58 -20.65 19.18
N ILE A 25 -4.66 -20.15 18.58
CA ILE A 25 -5.93 -20.83 18.44
C ILE A 25 -6.09 -21.21 16.96
N ASP A 26 -6.01 -22.51 16.67
CA ASP A 26 -5.97 -23.01 15.30
C ASP A 26 -7.21 -23.84 14.95
N PHE A 27 -8.03 -23.29 14.05
CA PHE A 27 -9.17 -23.93 13.41
C PHE A 27 -8.99 -24.01 11.88
N SER A 28 -7.75 -23.89 11.41
CA SER A 28 -7.48 -24.00 9.98
C SER A 28 -7.79 -25.39 9.43
N HIS A 29 -8.04 -25.47 8.12
CA HIS A 29 -8.31 -26.72 7.41
C HIS A 29 -9.48 -27.52 8.01
N ASN A 30 -10.58 -26.84 8.26
CA ASN A 30 -11.85 -27.47 8.61
C ASN A 30 -12.89 -27.12 7.54
N HIS A 31 -14.16 -27.40 7.81
CA HIS A 31 -15.28 -27.13 6.91
C HIS A 31 -16.23 -26.08 7.50
N ILE A 32 -15.70 -25.10 8.24
CA ILE A 32 -16.53 -24.12 8.93
C ILE A 32 -17.17 -23.20 7.89
N GLU A 33 -18.50 -23.12 7.90
CA GLU A 33 -19.26 -22.34 6.90
C GLU A 33 -19.66 -20.94 7.38
N TYR A 34 -19.87 -20.76 8.69
CA TYR A 34 -20.40 -19.53 9.25
C TYR A 34 -19.75 -19.17 10.57
N LEU A 35 -19.42 -17.89 10.74
CA LEU A 35 -18.96 -17.33 12.00
C LEU A 35 -20.03 -16.34 12.52
N GLY A 36 -20.79 -16.77 13.52
CA GLY A 36 -21.99 -16.08 14.02
C GLY A 36 -21.87 -15.56 15.45
N ASP A 37 -22.86 -14.75 15.84
CA ASP A 37 -22.83 -13.96 17.08
C ASP A 37 -22.54 -14.81 18.33
N GLY A 38 -21.58 -14.34 19.13
CA GLY A 38 -21.24 -14.92 20.42
C GLY A 38 -20.43 -16.22 20.36
N GLN A 39 -19.90 -16.62 19.20
CA GLN A 39 -18.97 -17.75 19.09
C GLN A 39 -17.58 -17.47 19.67
N LEU A 40 -17.13 -16.22 19.66
CA LEU A 40 -15.91 -15.80 20.34
C LEU A 40 -16.29 -14.75 21.38
N ARG A 41 -16.01 -15.01 22.66
CA ARG A 41 -16.31 -14.09 23.76
C ARG A 41 -15.07 -13.89 24.62
N ALA A 42 -14.57 -12.65 24.66
CA ALA A 42 -13.43 -12.26 25.47
C ALA A 42 -12.19 -13.16 25.25
N VAL A 43 -11.96 -13.59 24.01
CA VAL A 43 -10.84 -14.50 23.69
C VAL A 43 -9.53 -13.72 23.66
N HIS A 44 -8.55 -14.21 24.41
CA HIS A 44 -7.21 -13.63 24.52
C HIS A 44 -6.19 -14.60 23.92
N ALA A 45 -5.67 -14.27 22.74
CA ALA A 45 -4.69 -15.09 22.05
C ALA A 45 -3.66 -14.23 21.31
N ASN A 46 -2.47 -14.75 20.98
CA ASN A 46 -1.56 -14.03 20.08
C ASN A 46 -2.01 -14.19 18.61
N LYS A 47 -2.47 -15.40 18.24
CA LYS A 47 -2.87 -15.72 16.87
C LYS A 47 -4.17 -16.54 16.81
N ILE A 48 -5.07 -16.18 15.89
CA ILE A 48 -6.25 -16.97 15.53
C ILE A 48 -6.14 -17.36 14.05
N ARG A 49 -6.22 -18.66 13.76
CA ARG A 49 -6.24 -19.21 12.40
C ARG A 49 -7.60 -19.81 12.08
N LEU A 50 -8.22 -19.28 11.03
CA LEU A 50 -9.44 -19.75 10.40
C LEU A 50 -9.21 -20.00 8.90
N SER A 51 -7.95 -20.13 8.50
CA SER A 51 -7.54 -20.31 7.11
C SER A 51 -8.02 -21.64 6.52
N ASN A 52 -8.25 -21.68 5.21
CA ASN A 52 -8.65 -22.90 4.50
C ASN A 52 -9.92 -23.52 5.10
N ASN A 53 -10.98 -22.72 5.25
CA ASN A 53 -12.32 -23.18 5.62
C ASN A 53 -13.29 -22.89 4.45
N HIS A 54 -14.58 -23.05 4.68
CA HIS A 54 -15.64 -22.75 3.71
C HIS A 54 -16.51 -21.58 4.18
N LEU A 55 -15.91 -20.60 4.85
CA LEU A 55 -16.64 -19.46 5.39
C LEU A 55 -17.38 -18.73 4.26
N ARG A 56 -18.67 -18.48 4.43
CA ARG A 56 -19.50 -17.72 3.48
C ARG A 56 -19.78 -16.31 3.95
N GLU A 57 -20.03 -16.19 5.25
CA GLU A 57 -20.42 -14.94 5.90
C GLU A 57 -19.89 -14.91 7.34
N ILE A 58 -19.50 -13.71 7.78
CA ILE A 58 -19.15 -13.41 9.17
C ILE A 58 -20.08 -12.34 9.71
N GLY A 59 -20.70 -12.64 10.85
CA GLY A 59 -21.69 -11.80 11.50
C GLY A 59 -21.10 -10.54 12.14
N SER A 60 -21.92 -9.85 12.93
CA SER A 60 -21.56 -8.56 13.53
C SER A 60 -20.97 -8.76 14.93
N HIS A 61 -20.03 -7.92 15.34
CA HIS A 61 -19.47 -7.90 16.70
C HIS A 61 -18.88 -9.25 17.16
N ILE A 62 -18.47 -10.12 16.23
CA ILE A 62 -17.99 -11.48 16.51
C ILE A 62 -16.70 -11.44 17.33
N PHE A 63 -15.86 -10.43 17.11
CA PHE A 63 -14.59 -10.27 17.79
C PHE A 63 -14.65 -9.23 18.92
N ALA A 64 -15.85 -8.85 19.37
CA ALA A 64 -16.02 -7.89 20.44
C ALA A 64 -15.33 -8.36 21.73
N ASN A 65 -14.60 -7.47 22.38
CA ASN A 65 -13.79 -7.72 23.58
C ASN A 65 -12.69 -8.78 23.39
N CYS A 66 -12.44 -9.25 22.17
CA CYS A 66 -11.33 -10.17 21.89
C CYS A 66 -10.03 -9.38 21.77
N ARG A 67 -8.93 -10.01 22.16
CA ARG A 67 -7.59 -9.42 22.13
C ARG A 67 -6.64 -10.39 21.42
N PHE A 68 -6.30 -10.10 20.17
CA PHE A 68 -5.31 -10.90 19.43
C PHE A 68 -4.43 -10.12 18.48
N SER A 69 -3.19 -10.55 18.27
CA SER A 69 -2.24 -9.82 17.43
C SER A 69 -2.48 -10.09 15.94
N LEU A 70 -2.82 -11.33 15.58
CA LEU A 70 -2.97 -11.79 14.21
C LEU A 70 -4.24 -12.61 14.01
N LEU A 71 -5.02 -12.25 12.99
CA LEU A 71 -6.16 -13.02 12.49
C LEU A 71 -5.92 -13.44 11.04
N GLU A 72 -5.95 -14.75 10.80
CA GLU A 72 -5.82 -15.35 9.48
C GLU A 72 -7.17 -15.93 9.05
N LEU A 73 -7.81 -15.30 8.06
CA LEU A 73 -9.06 -15.71 7.41
C LEU A 73 -8.82 -16.09 5.94
N ASN A 74 -7.55 -16.23 5.54
CA ASN A 74 -7.17 -16.46 4.16
C ASN A 74 -7.65 -17.82 3.62
N ASN A 75 -7.74 -17.93 2.30
CA ASN A 75 -8.21 -19.14 1.58
C ASN A 75 -9.62 -19.57 2.02
N ASN A 76 -10.53 -18.61 2.19
CA ASN A 76 -11.96 -18.84 2.34
C ASN A 76 -12.66 -18.27 1.10
N LEU A 77 -12.60 -19.01 -0.01
CA LEU A 77 -13.01 -18.51 -1.32
C LEU A 77 -14.50 -18.11 -1.39
N GLU A 78 -15.35 -18.80 -0.62
CA GLU A 78 -16.79 -18.51 -0.56
C GLU A 78 -17.14 -17.30 0.33
N LEU A 79 -16.17 -16.71 1.03
CA LEU A 79 -16.41 -15.63 1.98
C LEU A 79 -16.65 -14.33 1.21
N LYS A 80 -17.93 -13.96 1.07
CA LYS A 80 -18.35 -12.79 0.29
C LYS A 80 -18.74 -11.60 1.13
N ARG A 81 -19.29 -11.86 2.32
CA ARG A 81 -19.89 -10.82 3.17
C ARG A 81 -19.26 -10.82 4.55
N LEU A 82 -18.75 -9.65 4.91
CA LEU A 82 -18.40 -9.29 6.27
C LEU A 82 -19.36 -8.20 6.69
N SER A 83 -20.00 -8.34 7.84
CA SER A 83 -20.79 -7.24 8.41
C SER A 83 -19.92 -5.99 8.63
N ILE A 84 -20.50 -4.79 8.49
CA ILE A 84 -19.81 -3.51 8.73
C ILE A 84 -19.20 -3.44 10.14
N ASP A 85 -19.81 -4.14 11.10
CA ASP A 85 -19.40 -4.19 12.50
C ASP A 85 -18.69 -5.51 12.87
N THR A 86 -18.20 -6.26 11.89
CA THR A 86 -17.48 -7.53 12.14
C THR A 86 -16.34 -7.36 13.15
N PHE A 87 -15.53 -6.31 12.97
CA PHE A 87 -14.37 -6.00 13.82
C PHE A 87 -14.69 -4.95 14.89
N ALA A 88 -15.95 -4.52 15.02
CA ALA A 88 -16.33 -3.53 16.01
C ALA A 88 -16.13 -4.08 17.44
N GLY A 89 -15.57 -3.24 18.31
CA GLY A 89 -15.30 -3.59 19.70
C GLY A 89 -14.12 -4.55 19.92
N ILE A 90 -13.30 -4.82 18.89
CA ILE A 90 -12.05 -5.56 19.07
C ILE A 90 -11.06 -4.75 19.91
N SER A 91 -10.49 -5.35 20.95
CA SER A 91 -9.62 -4.63 21.90
C SER A 91 -8.21 -4.42 21.36
N PHE A 92 -7.75 -5.32 20.49
CA PHE A 92 -6.41 -5.28 19.93
C PHE A 92 -6.35 -6.17 18.69
N ILE A 93 -5.84 -5.62 17.58
CA ILE A 93 -5.47 -6.33 16.35
C ILE A 93 -4.32 -5.60 15.69
N LYS A 94 -3.30 -6.36 15.24
CA LYS A 94 -2.14 -5.79 14.53
C LYS A 94 -2.06 -6.27 13.08
N ARG A 95 -2.47 -7.50 12.81
CA ARG A 95 -2.33 -8.11 11.48
C ARG A 95 -3.61 -8.82 11.09
N LEU A 96 -4.07 -8.57 9.88
CA LEU A 96 -5.25 -9.18 9.28
C LEU A 96 -4.89 -9.75 7.92
N ASP A 97 -5.16 -11.03 7.73
CA ASP A 97 -5.00 -11.70 6.44
C ASP A 97 -6.35 -12.19 5.94
N LEU A 98 -6.81 -11.60 4.84
CA LEU A 98 -8.04 -11.91 4.12
C LEU A 98 -7.73 -12.39 2.69
N SER A 99 -6.50 -12.84 2.43
CA SER A 99 -6.07 -13.24 1.09
C SER A 99 -6.84 -14.47 0.57
N GLY A 100 -7.13 -14.57 -0.72
CA GLY A 100 -7.88 -15.70 -1.28
C GLY A 100 -9.32 -15.78 -0.74
N THR A 101 -9.96 -14.63 -0.54
CA THR A 101 -11.37 -14.51 -0.15
C THR A 101 -12.16 -13.75 -1.21
N GLY A 102 -13.46 -13.99 -1.30
CA GLY A 102 -14.35 -13.35 -2.27
C GLY A 102 -15.04 -12.08 -1.74
N ILE A 103 -14.43 -11.39 -0.77
CA ILE A 103 -15.06 -10.22 -0.13
C ILE A 103 -15.19 -9.07 -1.12
N THR A 104 -16.33 -8.38 -1.09
CA THR A 104 -16.57 -7.21 -1.95
C THR A 104 -16.24 -5.89 -1.26
N GLU A 105 -16.27 -5.88 0.07
CA GLU A 105 -16.06 -4.69 0.91
C GLU A 105 -15.27 -5.06 2.16
N LEU A 106 -14.39 -4.16 2.62
CA LEU A 106 -13.61 -4.31 3.84
C LEU A 106 -14.22 -3.43 4.95
N PRO A 107 -14.78 -4.02 6.03
CA PRO A 107 -15.25 -3.23 7.17
C PRO A 107 -14.06 -2.67 7.96
N THR A 108 -14.06 -1.37 8.21
CA THR A 108 -12.95 -0.68 8.90
C THR A 108 -13.19 -0.39 10.38
N ASN A 109 -14.43 -0.56 10.86
CA ASN A 109 -14.79 -0.29 12.25
C ASN A 109 -13.98 -1.21 13.18
N GLY A 110 -13.14 -0.63 14.04
CA GLY A 110 -12.25 -1.38 14.94
C GLY A 110 -10.87 -1.75 14.36
N LEU A 111 -10.55 -1.37 13.12
CA LEU A 111 -9.26 -1.63 12.48
C LEU A 111 -8.28 -0.44 12.52
N SER A 112 -8.53 0.59 13.33
CA SER A 112 -7.71 1.81 13.38
C SER A 112 -6.23 1.55 13.63
N HIS A 113 -5.92 0.67 14.58
CA HIS A 113 -4.54 0.39 14.98
C HIS A 113 -3.89 -0.78 14.22
N LEU A 114 -4.48 -1.23 13.11
CA LEU A 114 -3.94 -2.30 12.30
C LEU A 114 -2.57 -1.89 11.73
N GLU A 115 -1.56 -2.75 11.86
CA GLU A 115 -0.19 -2.52 11.36
C GLU A 115 0.04 -3.20 10.00
N SER A 116 -0.60 -4.34 9.74
CA SER A 116 -0.48 -5.05 8.46
C SER A 116 -1.80 -5.63 7.97
N LEU A 117 -2.08 -5.40 6.68
CA LEU A 117 -3.26 -5.90 5.99
C LEU A 117 -2.86 -6.67 4.74
N LYS A 118 -3.37 -7.89 4.60
CA LYS A 118 -3.17 -8.71 3.40
C LYS A 118 -4.50 -9.04 2.73
N LEU A 119 -4.56 -8.70 1.45
CA LEU A 119 -5.69 -8.80 0.53
C LEU A 119 -5.15 -9.25 -0.84
N LYS A 120 -4.34 -10.31 -0.84
CA LYS A 120 -3.87 -10.96 -2.07
C LYS A 120 -4.94 -11.90 -2.59
N ASP A 121 -5.06 -12.04 -3.91
CA ASP A 121 -6.04 -12.93 -4.54
C ASP A 121 -7.49 -12.66 -4.07
N THR A 122 -7.83 -11.38 -3.83
CA THR A 122 -9.18 -10.90 -3.47
C THR A 122 -9.77 -10.12 -4.63
N GLU A 123 -10.12 -10.81 -5.71
CA GLU A 123 -10.52 -10.22 -7.00
C GLU A 123 -11.84 -9.44 -6.93
N GLU A 124 -12.73 -9.83 -6.02
CA GLU A 124 -14.04 -9.18 -5.86
C GLU A 124 -13.95 -7.82 -5.12
N LEU A 125 -12.84 -7.56 -4.42
CA LEU A 125 -12.61 -6.31 -3.69
C LEU A 125 -12.12 -5.23 -4.65
N LYS A 126 -13.05 -4.62 -5.39
CA LYS A 126 -12.71 -3.62 -6.41
C LYS A 126 -12.35 -2.25 -5.84
N LYS A 127 -12.97 -1.86 -4.72
CA LYS A 127 -12.78 -0.56 -4.07
C LYS A 127 -12.31 -0.75 -2.63
N LEU A 128 -11.39 0.10 -2.20
CA LEU A 128 -10.97 0.17 -0.81
C LEU A 128 -11.78 1.21 -0.04
N PRO A 129 -11.97 0.99 1.27
CA PRO A 129 -12.48 2.03 2.16
C PRO A 129 -11.46 3.17 2.29
N PRO A 130 -11.88 4.34 2.82
CA PRO A 130 -10.98 5.47 3.03
C PRO A 130 -9.76 5.07 3.87
N ILE A 131 -8.56 5.38 3.37
CA ILE A 131 -7.29 5.03 4.02
C ILE A 131 -7.15 5.68 5.41
N LEU A 132 -7.88 6.78 5.64
CA LEU A 132 -7.96 7.49 6.91
C LEU A 132 -8.52 6.66 8.07
N ALA A 133 -9.16 5.53 7.77
CA ALA A 133 -9.62 4.60 8.78
C ALA A 133 -8.46 3.89 9.50
N PHE A 134 -7.26 3.84 8.90
CA PHE A 134 -6.09 3.14 9.46
C PHE A 134 -5.05 4.15 9.97
N THR A 135 -4.89 4.25 11.29
CA THR A 135 -3.95 5.21 11.93
C THR A 135 -2.56 4.63 12.14
N SER A 136 -2.37 3.31 12.16
CA SER A 136 -1.09 2.66 12.48
C SER A 136 -0.55 1.72 11.41
N LEU A 137 -1.10 1.78 10.20
CA LEU A 137 -0.74 0.89 9.10
C LEU A 137 0.72 1.08 8.68
N LYS A 138 1.42 -0.03 8.42
CA LYS A 138 2.84 -0.04 8.03
C LYS A 138 3.07 -0.83 6.75
N LYS A 139 2.35 -1.95 6.57
CA LYS A 139 2.53 -2.85 5.43
C LYS A 139 1.21 -3.34 4.88
N VAL A 140 1.04 -3.22 3.58
CA VAL A 140 -0.15 -3.70 2.87
C VAL A 140 0.24 -4.52 1.64
N GLU A 141 -0.50 -5.60 1.44
CA GLU A 141 -0.35 -6.49 0.30
C GLU A 141 -1.72 -6.62 -0.38
N PHE A 142 -1.89 -6.00 -1.54
CA PHE A 142 -3.14 -5.98 -2.30
C PHE A 142 -3.08 -6.88 -3.53
N THR A 143 -4.24 -7.13 -4.13
CA THR A 143 -4.38 -7.80 -5.43
C THR A 143 -4.10 -6.82 -6.57
N TYR A 144 -4.63 -5.60 -6.47
CA TYR A 144 -4.55 -4.59 -7.53
C TYR A 144 -3.51 -3.51 -7.21
N PRO A 145 -2.58 -3.19 -8.15
CA PRO A 145 -1.59 -2.12 -7.94
C PRO A 145 -2.19 -0.74 -7.68
N TYR A 146 -3.39 -0.47 -8.21
CA TYR A 146 -4.09 0.81 -8.06
C TYR A 146 -4.49 1.12 -6.62
N HIS A 147 -4.67 0.09 -5.78
CA HIS A 147 -4.93 0.27 -4.36
C HIS A 147 -3.74 0.94 -3.64
N CYS A 148 -2.51 0.74 -4.13
CA CYS A 148 -1.33 1.45 -3.62
C CYS A 148 -1.29 2.93 -4.00
N CYS A 149 -1.99 3.35 -5.05
CA CYS A 149 -2.03 4.74 -5.47
C CYS A 149 -2.70 5.64 -4.41
N LEU A 150 -3.69 5.12 -3.68
CA LEU A 150 -4.36 5.86 -2.59
C LEU A 150 -3.37 6.34 -1.52
N PHE A 151 -2.40 5.49 -1.17
CA PHE A 151 -1.36 5.83 -0.19
C PHE A 151 -0.34 6.82 -0.73
N LYS A 152 0.03 6.70 -2.02
CA LYS A 152 0.95 7.61 -2.70
C LYS A 152 0.39 9.03 -2.82
N TYR A 153 -0.91 9.16 -3.06
CA TYR A 153 -1.62 10.43 -3.24
C TYR A 153 -2.53 10.79 -2.07
N ALA A 154 -2.12 10.40 -0.85
CA ALA A 154 -2.92 10.61 0.36
C ALA A 154 -3.30 12.07 0.60
N SER A 155 -2.53 13.04 0.11
CA SER A 155 -2.87 14.48 0.21
C SER A 155 -4.24 14.82 -0.40
N LYS A 156 -4.63 14.15 -1.50
CA LYS A 156 -5.94 14.33 -2.16
C LYS A 156 -7.08 13.68 -1.36
N GLU A 157 -6.81 12.53 -0.72
CA GLU A 157 -7.76 11.88 0.18
C GLU A 157 -7.97 12.69 1.47
N ILE A 158 -6.90 13.31 1.99
CA ILE A 158 -6.97 14.16 3.19
C ILE A 158 -7.77 15.43 2.94
N SER A 159 -7.65 16.05 1.75
CA SER A 159 -8.41 17.27 1.42
C SER A 159 -9.91 17.03 1.21
N THR A 160 -10.28 15.80 0.88
CA THR A 160 -11.67 15.37 0.66
C THR A 160 -12.24 14.56 1.82
N ALA A 161 -11.49 14.48 2.94
CA ALA A 161 -11.83 13.64 4.07
C ALA A 161 -13.15 14.05 4.75
N ASP A 162 -13.97 13.05 5.06
CA ASP A 162 -15.19 13.20 5.87
C ASP A 162 -14.85 13.63 7.31
N GLU A 163 -15.74 14.40 7.94
CA GLU A 163 -15.60 14.91 9.32
C GLU A 163 -15.36 13.77 10.33
N ARG A 164 -15.86 12.56 10.02
CA ARG A 164 -15.67 11.33 10.80
C ARG A 164 -14.20 11.00 11.06
N TYR A 165 -13.28 11.37 10.16
CA TYR A 165 -11.86 11.01 10.24
C TYR A 165 -10.97 12.10 10.85
N THR A 166 -11.53 13.23 11.27
CA THR A 166 -10.78 14.33 11.90
C THR A 166 -9.96 13.87 13.10
N LYS A 167 -10.53 13.05 13.98
CA LYS A 167 -9.80 12.48 15.14
C LYS A 167 -8.63 11.60 14.72
N ASN A 168 -8.81 10.77 13.69
CA ASN A 168 -7.77 9.89 13.18
C ASN A 168 -6.61 10.70 12.59
N LEU A 169 -6.93 11.77 11.85
CA LEU A 169 -5.95 12.70 11.29
C LEU A 169 -5.13 13.38 12.40
N GLU A 170 -5.79 13.86 13.45
CA GLU A 170 -5.12 14.47 14.60
C GLU A 170 -4.22 13.49 15.35
N GLU A 171 -4.68 12.26 15.57
CA GLU A 171 -3.90 11.19 16.20
C GLU A 171 -2.60 10.92 15.42
N ILE A 172 -2.70 10.72 14.10
CA ILE A 172 -1.55 10.48 13.23
C ILE A 172 -0.62 11.69 13.28
N ARG A 173 -1.15 12.90 13.08
CA ARG A 173 -0.36 14.14 13.10
C ARG A 173 0.45 14.28 14.39
N ASN A 174 -0.20 14.12 15.55
CA ASN A 174 0.44 14.27 16.85
C ASN A 174 1.53 13.21 17.08
N ARG A 175 1.28 11.97 16.65
CA ARG A 175 2.27 10.88 16.76
C ARG A 175 3.49 11.13 15.89
N GLU A 176 3.29 11.44 14.61
CA GLU A 176 4.40 11.66 13.67
C GLU A 176 5.23 12.89 14.06
N CYS A 177 4.58 13.94 14.56
CA CYS A 177 5.27 15.14 15.01
C CYS A 177 6.09 14.94 16.29
N SER A 178 5.55 14.19 17.26
CA SER A 178 6.31 13.86 18.48
C SER A 178 7.52 12.97 18.17
N ALA A 179 7.35 11.98 17.28
CA ALA A 179 8.45 11.11 16.84
C ALA A 179 9.57 11.88 16.12
N LYS A 180 9.21 12.79 15.20
CA LYS A 180 10.18 13.66 14.51
C LYS A 180 10.93 14.56 15.49
N SER A 181 10.26 15.14 16.48
CA SER A 181 10.90 15.96 17.53
C SER A 181 11.93 15.17 18.35
N MET A 182 11.57 13.99 18.85
CA MET A 182 12.47 13.14 19.64
C MET A 182 13.70 12.68 18.85
N SER A 183 13.52 12.35 17.57
CA SER A 183 14.64 11.94 16.70
C SER A 183 15.70 13.05 16.58
N LYS A 184 15.28 14.32 16.49
CA LYS A 184 16.16 15.47 16.39
C LYS A 184 16.91 15.73 17.70
N LEU A 185 16.22 15.62 18.84
CA LEU A 185 16.83 15.74 20.17
C LEU A 185 17.93 14.69 20.38
N SER A 186 17.67 13.44 19.97
CA SER A 186 18.66 12.36 20.03
C SER A 186 19.88 12.61 19.14
N ARG A 187 19.68 13.24 17.97
CA ARG A 187 20.76 13.60 17.04
C ARG A 187 21.63 14.73 17.59
N GLN A 188 21.02 15.75 18.22
CA GLN A 188 21.74 16.82 18.92
C GLN A 188 22.56 16.27 20.09
N ARG A 189 21.98 15.38 20.91
CA ARG A 189 22.68 14.75 22.04
C ARG A 189 23.90 13.94 21.60
N ARG A 190 23.79 13.19 20.49
CA ARG A 190 24.91 12.43 19.88
C ARG A 190 26.02 13.35 19.34
N GLN A 191 25.67 14.53 18.85
CA GLN A 191 26.62 15.50 18.31
C GLN A 191 27.40 16.19 19.45
N SER A 192 26.76 16.46 20.58
CA SER A 192 27.42 16.96 21.80
C SER A 192 28.46 15.98 22.35
N THR A 193 28.12 14.69 22.48
CA THR A 193 29.06 13.65 22.93
C THR A 193 30.23 13.40 21.98
N LYS A 194 30.15 13.83 20.71
CA LYS A 194 31.26 13.73 19.75
C LYS A 194 32.22 14.91 19.86
N ASN A 195 31.73 16.11 20.18
CA ASN A 195 32.58 17.28 20.41
C ASN A 195 33.38 17.18 21.72
N ASP A 196 32.86 16.50 22.75
CA ASP A 196 33.60 16.27 24.00
C ASP A 196 34.76 15.29 23.87
N ARG A 197 34.79 14.44 22.82
CA ARG A 197 35.94 13.57 22.54
C ARG A 197 37.05 14.25 21.75
N SER A 198 36.85 15.47 21.25
CA SER A 198 37.85 16.23 20.51
C SER A 198 38.60 17.27 21.34
N ILE A 199 38.35 17.36 22.66
CA ILE A 199 39.04 18.29 23.57
C ILE A 199 39.72 17.49 24.68
N LEU A 200 40.88 16.90 24.36
CA LEU A 200 42.00 16.66 25.29
C LEU A 200 43.16 15.98 24.52
N LEU A 201 43.77 16.77 23.63
CA LEU A 201 45.18 16.64 23.27
C LEU A 201 45.85 17.91 23.80
N PRO A 202 46.71 17.85 24.84
CA PRO A 202 47.38 19.03 25.32
C PRO A 202 48.34 19.55 24.26
N GLN A 203 48.15 20.82 23.91
CA GLN A 203 48.99 21.56 22.99
C GLN A 203 50.34 21.84 23.66
N GLU A 204 51.39 21.44 22.97
CA GLU A 204 52.81 21.57 23.28
C GLU A 204 53.19 22.97 23.81
N SER A 205 53.55 23.08 25.09
CA SER A 205 54.24 24.25 25.65
C SER A 205 55.73 23.95 25.76
N ARG A 206 56.53 24.71 25.01
CA ARG A 206 58.00 24.72 25.09
C ARG A 206 58.49 25.25 26.45
N GLU A 207 59.62 24.67 26.88
CA GLU A 207 60.57 25.07 27.94
C GLU A 207 60.31 24.55 29.37
N ASN A 208 60.80 23.34 29.67
CA ASN A 208 62.03 23.10 30.46
C ASN A 208 62.20 21.59 30.75
N ALA A 209 63.46 21.16 30.87
CA ALA A 209 63.89 19.75 30.96
C ALA A 209 63.22 18.98 32.11
N LEU A 210 62.75 17.76 31.84
CA LEU A 210 62.23 16.83 32.84
C LEU A 210 63.02 15.52 32.83
N ASP A 211 63.34 15.12 34.05
CA ASP A 211 64.42 14.23 34.48
C ASP A 211 64.03 12.75 34.33
N PHE A 212 64.96 11.92 33.87
CA PHE A 212 64.74 10.48 33.62
C PHE A 212 64.63 9.67 34.93
N SER A 213 64.87 10.29 36.08
CA SER A 213 64.81 9.69 37.41
C SER A 213 63.39 9.39 37.89
N ASP A 214 62.40 10.24 37.58
CA ASP A 214 61.02 10.08 38.08
C ASP A 214 60.26 8.93 37.38
N LEU A 215 60.68 8.59 36.16
CA LEU A 215 60.05 7.57 35.34
C LEU A 215 60.46 6.15 35.76
N LEU A 216 61.67 5.98 36.30
CA LEU A 216 62.11 4.70 36.85
C LEU A 216 61.44 4.40 38.21
N GLN A 217 61.19 5.43 39.04
CA GLN A 217 60.65 5.26 40.38
C GLN A 217 59.18 4.79 40.37
N TRP A 218 58.40 5.21 39.36
CA TRP A 218 57.05 4.72 39.15
C TRP A 218 57.03 3.26 38.66
N PHE A 219 57.99 2.86 37.81
CA PHE A 219 58.05 1.52 37.26
C PHE A 219 58.44 0.45 38.30
N ASP A 220 59.32 0.78 39.24
CA ASP A 220 59.67 -0.13 40.35
C ASP A 220 58.50 -0.30 41.34
N SER A 221 57.69 0.75 41.56
CA SER A 221 56.53 0.71 42.48
C SER A 221 55.38 -0.19 41.98
N VAL A 222 55.21 -0.31 40.65
CA VAL A 222 54.17 -1.17 40.07
C VAL A 222 54.56 -2.66 40.10
N ASN A 223 55.86 -2.97 40.17
CA ASN A 223 56.34 -4.36 40.14
C ASN A 223 56.25 -5.07 41.51
N ASP A 224 56.08 -4.32 42.60
CA ASP A 224 55.96 -4.85 43.97
C ASP A 224 54.50 -5.06 44.46
N GLY A 225 53.51 -4.92 43.57
CA GLY A 225 52.19 -5.54 43.75
C GLY A 225 51.33 -5.03 44.91
N ASN A 226 51.43 -3.76 45.32
CA ASN A 226 50.62 -3.21 46.41
C ASN A 226 49.95 -1.87 46.06
N ILE A 227 48.79 -1.91 45.38
CA ILE A 227 47.84 -0.78 45.37
C ILE A 227 46.41 -1.32 45.43
N THR A 228 45.73 -1.08 46.54
CA THR A 228 44.31 -1.36 46.76
C THR A 228 43.46 -0.14 46.39
N ILE A 229 42.37 -0.37 45.65
CA ILE A 229 41.38 0.66 45.31
C ILE A 229 40.19 0.50 46.27
N GLU A 230 39.96 1.49 47.13
CA GLU A 230 38.73 1.59 47.94
C GLU A 230 37.66 2.40 47.18
N ILE A 231 36.42 1.94 47.28
CA ILE A 231 35.20 2.61 46.81
C ILE A 231 34.35 2.84 48.06
N ASP A 232 33.87 4.07 48.27
CA ASP A 232 32.82 4.36 49.25
C ASP A 232 31.69 5.19 48.61
N ASP A 233 30.46 4.71 48.82
CA ASP A 233 29.17 5.34 48.55
C ASP A 233 28.68 6.05 49.83
N GLU A 234 28.12 7.27 49.72
CA GLU A 234 26.81 7.69 50.29
C GLU A 234 26.64 9.23 50.31
N GLY A 235 25.44 9.70 49.92
CA GLY A 235 24.89 11.00 50.35
C GLY A 235 24.23 11.86 49.25
N GLU A 236 22.90 11.74 49.12
CA GLU A 236 22.03 12.70 48.43
C GLU A 236 22.15 14.13 48.99
N ALA A 237 22.32 15.13 48.13
CA ALA A 237 21.75 16.46 48.30
C ALA A 237 21.54 17.11 46.94
N LEU A 238 20.30 17.52 46.71
CA LEU A 238 19.75 17.93 45.43
C LEU A 238 20.03 19.42 45.26
N LEU A 239 20.89 19.78 44.31
CA LEU A 239 20.85 21.11 43.69
C LEU A 239 20.41 20.91 42.25
N GLU A 240 19.14 21.22 41.99
CA GLU A 240 18.64 21.45 40.64
C GLU A 240 19.46 22.58 39.99
N PRO A 241 20.05 22.39 38.81
CA PRO A 241 20.53 23.51 38.04
C PRO A 241 19.31 24.28 37.52
N GLU A 242 19.23 25.54 37.93
CA GLU A 242 18.28 26.55 37.49
C GLU A 242 18.36 26.67 35.95
N PHE A 243 17.32 26.22 35.25
CA PHE A 243 17.19 26.39 33.80
C PHE A 243 16.63 27.80 33.55
N GLU A 244 17.40 28.66 32.88
CA GLU A 244 16.86 29.92 32.37
C GLU A 244 15.80 29.65 31.29
N ASP A 245 14.58 30.16 31.50
CA ASP A 245 13.39 30.00 30.65
C ASP A 245 13.53 30.53 29.21
N ALA A 246 14.70 31.04 28.81
CA ALA A 246 14.96 31.62 27.49
C ALA A 246 15.24 30.56 26.40
N ASP A 247 15.72 29.36 26.75
CA ASP A 247 16.04 28.32 25.76
C ASP A 247 14.88 27.31 25.53
N VAL A 248 13.83 27.37 26.33
CA VAL A 248 12.56 26.65 26.08
C VAL A 248 11.77 27.32 24.94
N GLY A 249 12.09 28.59 24.63
CA GLY A 249 11.43 29.38 23.58
C GLY A 249 11.88 29.09 22.14
N LEU A 250 12.99 28.36 21.91
CA LEU A 250 13.47 28.00 20.57
C LEU A 250 13.10 26.56 20.17
N LEU A 251 12.13 25.95 20.85
CA LEU A 251 11.60 24.61 20.52
C LEU A 251 10.15 24.63 20.02
N THR A 252 9.52 25.79 19.90
CA THR A 252 8.08 25.94 19.63
C THR A 252 7.70 26.36 18.21
N THR A 253 8.61 26.35 17.23
CA THR A 253 8.24 26.62 15.82
C THR A 253 8.79 25.58 14.84
N PHE A 254 8.69 24.29 15.19
CA PHE A 254 8.59 23.29 14.13
C PHE A 254 7.14 23.27 13.64
N ASN A 255 6.88 23.91 12.51
CA ASN A 255 5.57 23.91 11.85
C ASN A 255 5.33 22.52 11.23
N CYS A 256 5.14 21.51 12.08
CA CYS A 256 4.95 20.09 11.73
C CYS A 256 3.58 19.80 11.09
N THR A 257 2.91 20.83 10.58
CA THR A 257 1.45 20.84 10.49
C THR A 257 0.91 20.39 9.14
N SER A 258 1.62 20.62 8.03
CA SER A 258 1.03 20.41 6.70
C SER A 258 1.27 19.02 6.10
N SER A 259 2.50 18.46 6.18
CA SER A 259 2.83 17.22 5.46
C SER A 259 2.90 15.96 6.33
N ALA A 260 2.88 16.07 7.66
CA ALA A 260 3.17 14.93 8.53
C ALA A 260 2.27 13.70 8.29
N VAL A 261 0.97 13.94 8.05
CA VAL A 261 0.01 12.87 7.75
C VAL A 261 0.23 12.29 6.35
N SER A 262 0.50 13.13 5.35
CA SER A 262 0.80 12.67 3.99
C SER A 262 2.09 11.85 3.94
N ASP A 263 3.12 12.27 4.68
CA ASP A 263 4.39 11.55 4.81
C ASP A 263 4.18 10.16 5.43
N PHE A 264 3.29 10.07 6.44
CA PHE A 264 2.95 8.80 7.07
C PHE A 264 2.39 7.82 6.05
N PHE A 265 1.35 8.21 5.30
CA PHE A 265 0.75 7.32 4.30
C PHE A 265 1.72 6.99 3.16
N ALA A 266 2.57 7.93 2.75
CA ALA A 266 3.61 7.70 1.75
C ALA A 266 4.71 6.74 2.23
N SER A 267 4.92 6.61 3.54
CA SER A 267 5.91 5.70 4.13
C SER A 267 5.47 4.24 4.23
N ILE A 268 4.19 3.95 3.97
CA ILE A 268 3.62 2.60 4.06
C ILE A 268 4.19 1.71 2.95
N GLU A 269 4.67 0.51 3.33
CA GLU A 269 5.13 -0.50 2.39
C GLU A 269 3.92 -1.12 1.69
N CYS A 270 3.69 -0.74 0.44
CA CYS A 270 2.57 -1.21 -0.37
C CYS A 270 3.02 -2.08 -1.55
N THR A 271 2.39 -3.24 -1.72
CA THR A 271 2.66 -4.15 -2.84
C THR A 271 1.36 -4.69 -3.44
N PRO A 272 1.26 -4.90 -4.76
CA PRO A 272 2.24 -4.55 -5.80
C PRO A 272 2.24 -3.04 -6.11
N MET A 273 3.42 -2.47 -6.39
CA MET A 273 3.51 -1.06 -6.80
C MET A 273 2.99 -0.88 -8.24
N PRO A 274 2.30 0.24 -8.54
CA PRO A 274 1.88 0.60 -9.89
C PRO A 274 3.10 0.74 -10.81
N ASN A 275 2.96 0.33 -12.06
CA ASN A 275 4.01 0.35 -13.08
C ASN A 275 3.54 1.11 -14.33
N ALA A 276 4.38 1.20 -15.36
CA ALA A 276 4.04 1.93 -16.59
C ALA A 276 2.77 1.40 -17.30
N LEU A 277 2.42 0.12 -17.11
CA LEU A 277 1.21 -0.50 -17.66
C LEU A 277 -0.02 -0.26 -16.78
N ASN A 278 0.19 0.00 -15.48
CA ASN A 278 -0.84 0.25 -14.49
C ASN A 278 -0.62 1.61 -13.79
N PRO A 279 -0.80 2.74 -14.50
CA PRO A 279 -0.60 4.08 -13.96
C PRO A 279 -1.69 4.50 -12.98
N CYS A 280 -1.37 5.39 -12.03
CA CYS A 280 -2.33 5.86 -11.03
C CYS A 280 -3.29 6.93 -11.54
N GLU A 281 -2.78 7.95 -12.24
CA GLU A 281 -3.52 9.18 -12.53
C GLU A 281 -4.41 9.04 -13.77
N ASP A 282 -3.82 8.62 -14.89
CA ASP A 282 -4.49 8.62 -16.19
C ASP A 282 -4.15 7.37 -17.00
N VAL A 283 -5.12 6.92 -17.81
CA VAL A 283 -4.92 5.85 -18.82
C VAL A 283 -3.86 6.28 -19.84
N ILE A 284 -3.88 7.58 -20.18
CA ILE A 284 -2.95 8.23 -21.08
C ILE A 284 -2.18 9.29 -20.28
N GLY A 285 -0.98 8.95 -19.83
CA GLY A 285 -0.23 9.76 -18.85
C GLY A 285 0.32 11.11 -19.33
N TYR A 286 0.14 11.48 -20.61
CA TYR A 286 0.64 12.75 -21.15
C TYR A 286 -0.48 13.56 -21.79
N ASP A 287 -0.59 14.83 -21.42
CA ASP A 287 -1.61 15.76 -21.95
C ASP A 287 -1.55 15.89 -23.48
N PHE A 288 -0.35 15.90 -24.06
CA PHE A 288 -0.18 15.92 -25.51
C PHE A 288 -0.79 14.67 -26.17
N LEU A 289 -0.58 13.50 -25.57
CA LEU A 289 -1.10 12.23 -26.10
C LEU A 289 -2.63 12.16 -25.98
N ARG A 290 -3.22 12.82 -24.97
CA ARG A 290 -4.68 12.97 -24.83
C ARG A 290 -5.25 13.80 -25.98
N TRP A 291 -4.63 14.92 -26.35
CA TRP A 291 -5.07 15.68 -27.52
C TRP A 291 -4.86 14.91 -28.84
N ALA A 292 -3.73 14.22 -28.96
CA ALA A 292 -3.40 13.45 -30.16
C ALA A 292 -4.38 12.29 -30.40
N ILE A 293 -4.80 11.55 -29.36
CA ILE A 293 -5.70 10.41 -29.53
C ILE A 293 -7.04 10.86 -30.12
N TRP A 294 -7.57 12.02 -29.71
CA TRP A 294 -8.80 12.58 -30.26
C TRP A 294 -8.71 12.85 -31.76
N PHE A 295 -7.60 13.42 -32.22
CA PHE A 295 -7.38 13.66 -33.64
C PHE A 295 -7.22 12.35 -34.42
N VAL A 296 -6.44 11.41 -33.89
CA VAL A 296 -6.13 10.14 -34.56
C VAL A 296 -7.39 9.28 -34.72
N TRP A 297 -8.21 9.11 -33.67
CA TRP A 297 -9.39 8.23 -33.78
C TRP A 297 -10.46 8.83 -34.72
N ILE A 298 -10.66 10.15 -34.72
CA ILE A 298 -11.62 10.82 -35.61
C ILE A 298 -11.15 10.72 -37.05
N SER A 299 -9.88 11.04 -37.32
CA SER A 299 -9.32 10.97 -38.68
C SER A 299 -9.30 9.53 -39.22
N ALA A 300 -9.00 8.54 -38.37
CA ALA A 300 -9.09 7.13 -38.74
C ALA A 300 -10.52 6.72 -39.14
N ILE A 301 -11.54 7.12 -38.38
CA ILE A 301 -12.94 6.80 -38.73
C ILE A 301 -13.36 7.54 -40.01
N VAL A 302 -13.17 8.85 -40.08
CA VAL A 302 -13.62 9.66 -41.23
C VAL A 302 -12.89 9.27 -42.51
N GLY A 303 -11.57 9.10 -42.45
CA GLY A 303 -10.74 8.73 -43.60
C GLY A 303 -11.13 7.36 -44.17
N ASN A 304 -11.28 6.36 -43.30
CA ASN A 304 -11.63 5.01 -43.75
C ASN A 304 -13.09 4.88 -44.21
N ILE A 305 -14.04 5.60 -43.59
CA ILE A 305 -15.41 5.70 -44.14
C ILE A 305 -15.38 6.33 -45.55
N GLY A 306 -14.53 7.34 -45.77
CA GLY A 306 -14.30 7.93 -47.09
C GLY A 306 -13.83 6.91 -48.13
N VAL A 307 -12.88 6.03 -47.76
CA VAL A 307 -12.43 4.92 -48.62
C VAL A 307 -13.59 4.00 -48.98
N TRP A 308 -14.43 3.63 -48.00
CA TRP A 308 -15.62 2.81 -48.26
C TRP A 308 -16.63 3.46 -49.21
N ILE A 309 -16.84 4.77 -49.10
CA ILE A 309 -17.71 5.52 -50.03
C ILE A 309 -17.17 5.43 -51.46
N VAL A 310 -15.87 5.69 -51.65
CA VAL A 310 -15.22 5.62 -52.97
C VAL A 310 -15.26 4.19 -53.52
N LEU A 311 -14.94 3.19 -52.71
CA LEU A 311 -15.01 1.78 -53.11
C LEU A 311 -16.43 1.37 -53.53
N CYS A 312 -17.45 1.83 -52.80
CA CYS A 312 -18.86 1.55 -53.14
C CYS A 312 -19.26 2.18 -54.48
N GLN A 313 -18.80 3.41 -54.77
CA GLN A 313 -19.03 4.08 -56.06
C GLN A 313 -18.29 3.39 -57.22
N MET A 314 -17.09 2.87 -57.00
CA MET A 314 -16.26 2.22 -58.03
C MET A 314 -16.65 0.75 -58.28
N ARG A 315 -17.34 0.11 -57.32
CA ARG A 315 -17.78 -1.31 -57.37
C ARG A 315 -18.54 -1.67 -58.65
N GLN A 316 -19.19 -0.68 -59.27
CA GLN A 316 -20.00 -0.86 -60.46
C GLN A 316 -19.20 -1.07 -61.76
N LYS A 317 -17.85 -0.96 -61.75
CA LYS A 317 -17.05 -1.00 -63.00
C LYS A 317 -16.03 -2.13 -63.19
N ARG A 318 -15.50 -2.80 -62.15
CA ARG A 318 -14.73 -4.08 -62.23
C ARG A 318 -14.20 -4.45 -60.84
N MET A 319 -14.40 -5.67 -60.37
CA MET A 319 -13.77 -6.14 -59.12
C MET A 319 -12.45 -6.84 -59.44
N GLN A 320 -11.33 -6.14 -59.25
CA GLN A 320 -10.00 -6.74 -59.18
C GLN A 320 -9.66 -7.12 -57.74
N VAL A 321 -8.80 -8.13 -57.56
CA VAL A 321 -8.35 -8.65 -56.25
C VAL A 321 -7.79 -7.54 -55.35
N HIS A 322 -7.10 -6.55 -55.93
CA HIS A 322 -6.55 -5.40 -55.23
C HIS A 322 -7.60 -4.57 -54.43
N TYR A 323 -8.82 -4.40 -54.95
CA TYR A 323 -9.88 -3.65 -54.25
C TYR A 323 -10.40 -4.37 -53.00
N PHE A 324 -10.36 -5.70 -53.00
CA PHE A 324 -10.73 -6.50 -51.83
C PHE A 324 -9.74 -6.29 -50.69
N PHE A 325 -8.44 -6.24 -50.98
CA PHE A 325 -7.42 -5.97 -49.96
C PHE A 325 -7.50 -4.54 -49.41
N MET A 326 -7.77 -3.54 -50.27
CA MET A 326 -7.98 -2.16 -49.82
C MET A 326 -9.23 -2.00 -48.93
N ALA A 327 -10.29 -2.77 -49.20
CA ALA A 327 -11.47 -2.83 -48.35
C ALA A 327 -11.17 -3.47 -46.98
N ASN A 328 -10.40 -4.56 -46.93
CA ASN A 328 -10.01 -5.21 -45.68
C ASN A 328 -9.07 -4.34 -44.83
N LEU A 329 -8.11 -3.66 -45.46
CA LEU A 329 -7.19 -2.75 -44.76
C LEU A 329 -7.94 -1.56 -44.14
N SER A 330 -8.84 -0.93 -44.90
CA SER A 330 -9.66 0.17 -44.37
C SER A 330 -10.66 -0.28 -43.30
N ALA A 331 -11.14 -1.54 -43.34
CA ALA A 331 -11.94 -2.11 -42.27
C ALA A 331 -11.14 -2.31 -40.98
N ALA A 332 -9.89 -2.79 -41.07
CA ALA A 332 -8.98 -2.87 -39.94
C ALA A 332 -8.71 -1.49 -39.35
N ASP A 333 -8.35 -0.51 -40.17
CA ASP A 333 -8.05 0.84 -39.67
C ASP A 333 -9.26 1.52 -39.01
N LEU A 334 -10.48 1.24 -39.49
CA LEU A 334 -11.72 1.69 -38.84
C LEU A 334 -11.91 1.02 -37.47
N LEU A 335 -11.64 -0.28 -37.34
CA LEU A 335 -11.66 -0.99 -36.05
C LEU A 335 -10.61 -0.44 -35.07
N THR A 336 -9.40 -0.13 -35.56
CA THR A 336 -8.38 0.57 -34.76
C THR A 336 -8.87 1.95 -34.30
N GLY A 337 -9.55 2.70 -35.18
CA GLY A 337 -10.19 3.97 -34.84
C GLY A 337 -11.25 3.82 -33.73
N VAL A 338 -12.12 2.81 -33.82
CA VAL A 338 -13.12 2.50 -32.78
C VAL A 338 -12.43 2.17 -31.44
N TYR A 339 -11.39 1.33 -31.47
CA TYR A 339 -10.60 1.00 -30.28
C TYR A 339 -10.00 2.25 -29.61
N LEU A 340 -9.34 3.12 -30.39
CA LEU A 340 -8.77 4.37 -29.86
C LEU A 340 -9.86 5.33 -29.34
N GLY A 341 -11.04 5.35 -29.97
CA GLY A 341 -12.19 6.10 -29.48
C GLY A 341 -12.70 5.59 -28.13
N VAL A 342 -12.77 4.27 -27.93
CA VAL A 342 -13.13 3.67 -26.63
C VAL A 342 -12.16 4.08 -25.54
N LEU A 343 -10.85 4.06 -25.83
CA LEU A 343 -9.82 4.52 -24.89
C LEU A 343 -9.94 6.03 -24.59
N ALA A 344 -10.15 6.88 -25.59
CA ALA A 344 -10.30 8.32 -25.41
C ALA A 344 -11.52 8.66 -24.55
N ILE A 345 -12.65 7.95 -24.74
CA ILE A 345 -13.86 8.12 -23.93
C ILE A 345 -13.63 7.65 -22.50
N ALA A 346 -12.95 6.51 -22.31
CA ALA A 346 -12.63 6.00 -20.98
C ALA A 346 -11.73 7.00 -20.21
N ASP A 347 -10.67 7.47 -20.86
CA ASP A 347 -9.74 8.46 -20.31
C ASP A 347 -10.44 9.78 -19.94
N TYR A 348 -11.32 10.30 -20.81
CA TYR A 348 -12.11 11.50 -20.54
C TYR A 348 -13.02 11.34 -19.31
N LYS A 349 -13.64 10.17 -19.13
CA LYS A 349 -14.55 9.91 -18.00
C LYS A 349 -13.83 9.75 -16.67
N THR A 350 -12.59 9.25 -16.68
CA THR A 350 -11.84 8.92 -15.45
C THR A 350 -10.71 9.89 -15.13
N SER A 351 -10.60 10.99 -15.87
CA SER A 351 -9.46 11.92 -15.81
C SER A 351 -9.10 12.32 -14.38
N ASN A 352 -7.82 12.18 -14.02
CA ASN A 352 -7.23 12.46 -12.69
C ASN A 352 -7.68 11.58 -11.52
N GLU A 353 -8.56 10.59 -11.77
CA GLU A 353 -9.08 9.66 -10.76
C GLU A 353 -9.14 8.22 -11.29
N TYR A 354 -8.30 7.89 -12.26
CA TYR A 354 -8.33 6.58 -12.91
C TYR A 354 -8.21 5.44 -11.91
N TYR A 355 -7.34 5.56 -10.89
CA TYR A 355 -7.17 4.52 -9.86
C TYR A 355 -8.46 4.10 -9.15
N ASN A 356 -9.49 4.97 -9.04
CA ASN A 356 -10.78 4.64 -8.42
C ASN A 356 -11.71 3.80 -9.32
N TYR A 357 -11.47 3.83 -10.62
CA TYR A 357 -12.29 3.16 -11.64
C TYR A 357 -11.52 2.06 -12.39
N ALA A 358 -10.19 2.03 -12.28
CA ALA A 358 -9.29 1.16 -13.04
C ALA A 358 -9.66 -0.32 -12.90
N VAL A 359 -9.88 -0.78 -11.67
CA VAL A 359 -10.22 -2.18 -11.40
C VAL A 359 -11.58 -2.55 -12.04
N ALA A 360 -12.56 -1.66 -11.96
CA ALA A 360 -13.87 -1.89 -12.57
C ALA A 360 -13.82 -1.86 -14.11
N TRP A 361 -12.96 -1.02 -14.69
CA TRP A 361 -12.73 -0.95 -16.13
C TRP A 361 -12.03 -2.21 -16.65
N GLN A 362 -10.91 -2.61 -16.04
CA GLN A 362 -10.11 -3.76 -16.47
C GLN A 362 -10.83 -5.09 -16.30
N THR A 363 -11.60 -5.25 -15.22
CA THR A 363 -12.45 -6.45 -15.02
C THR A 363 -13.78 -6.36 -15.75
N GLY A 364 -14.06 -5.23 -16.39
CA GLY A 364 -15.31 -4.95 -17.08
C GLY A 364 -15.33 -5.47 -18.52
N ILE A 365 -16.55 -5.57 -19.06
CA ILE A 365 -16.78 -5.99 -20.46
C ILE A 365 -16.14 -5.00 -21.45
N GLY A 366 -16.09 -3.71 -21.10
CA GLY A 366 -15.54 -2.65 -21.96
C GLY A 366 -14.07 -2.89 -22.32
N CYS A 367 -13.23 -3.24 -21.34
CA CYS A 367 -11.83 -3.55 -21.59
C CYS A 367 -11.66 -4.81 -22.44
N ASN A 368 -12.46 -5.86 -22.19
CA ASN A 368 -12.44 -7.09 -22.99
C ASN A 368 -12.81 -6.85 -24.46
N ILE A 369 -13.86 -6.06 -24.72
CA ILE A 369 -14.26 -5.70 -26.09
C ILE A 369 -13.16 -4.87 -26.76
N ALA A 370 -12.61 -3.87 -26.07
CA ALA A 370 -11.54 -3.04 -26.60
C ALA A 370 -10.29 -3.88 -26.96
N GLY A 371 -9.90 -4.82 -26.08
CA GLY A 371 -8.80 -5.74 -26.32
C GLY A 371 -9.05 -6.64 -27.53
N PHE A 372 -10.25 -7.22 -27.65
CA PHE A 372 -10.62 -8.02 -28.81
C PHE A 372 -10.54 -7.21 -30.11
N ILE A 373 -11.13 -6.01 -30.15
CA ILE A 373 -11.12 -5.13 -31.32
C ILE A 373 -9.68 -4.77 -31.71
N SER A 374 -8.83 -4.45 -30.74
CA SER A 374 -7.43 -4.11 -30.98
C SER A 374 -6.67 -5.27 -31.63
N VAL A 375 -6.77 -6.48 -31.07
CA VAL A 375 -6.06 -7.66 -31.59
C VAL A 375 -6.61 -8.06 -32.96
N PHE A 376 -7.94 -8.14 -33.09
CA PHE A 376 -8.59 -8.51 -34.34
C PHE A 376 -8.26 -7.54 -35.47
N SER A 377 -8.24 -6.23 -35.17
CA SER A 377 -7.82 -5.21 -36.11
C SER A 377 -6.37 -5.39 -36.57
N SER A 378 -5.44 -5.59 -35.64
CA SER A 378 -4.02 -5.77 -35.98
C SER A 378 -3.78 -7.00 -36.85
N GLU A 379 -4.49 -8.11 -36.57
CA GLU A 379 -4.39 -9.33 -37.38
C GLU A 379 -4.90 -9.10 -38.80
N ILE A 380 -6.06 -8.47 -38.98
CA ILE A 380 -6.59 -8.15 -40.32
C ILE A 380 -5.64 -7.22 -41.08
N SER A 381 -5.09 -6.21 -40.41
CA SER A 381 -4.16 -5.26 -41.03
C SER A 381 -2.90 -5.96 -41.53
N ILE A 382 -2.26 -6.77 -40.68
CA ILE A 382 -1.04 -7.52 -41.03
C ILE A 382 -1.31 -8.50 -42.19
N MET A 383 -2.40 -9.26 -42.12
CA MET A 383 -2.76 -10.20 -43.19
C MET A 383 -3.07 -9.48 -44.51
N SER A 384 -3.73 -8.32 -44.45
CA SER A 384 -4.02 -7.51 -45.64
C SER A 384 -2.74 -6.92 -46.24
N MET A 385 -1.84 -6.36 -45.43
CA MET A 385 -0.54 -5.86 -45.89
C MET A 385 0.30 -6.97 -46.53
N PHE A 386 0.33 -8.15 -45.92
CA PHE A 386 1.04 -9.31 -46.46
C PHE A 386 0.50 -9.74 -47.82
N LEU A 387 -0.81 -9.86 -47.96
CA LEU A 387 -1.44 -10.27 -49.22
C LEU A 387 -1.27 -9.23 -50.33
N ILE A 388 -1.27 -7.93 -49.99
CA ILE A 388 -0.95 -6.85 -50.95
C ILE A 388 0.49 -6.99 -51.44
N ALA A 389 1.44 -7.20 -50.53
CA ALA A 389 2.85 -7.38 -50.89
C ALA A 389 3.05 -8.64 -51.75
N PHE A 390 2.37 -9.73 -51.40
CA PHE A 390 2.41 -10.97 -52.18
C PHE A 390 1.86 -10.78 -53.60
N ASP A 391 0.68 -10.15 -53.73
CA ASP A 391 0.07 -9.83 -55.02
C ASP A 391 1.00 -8.98 -55.88
N MET A 392 1.64 -7.96 -55.30
CA MET A 392 2.61 -7.12 -56.00
C MET A 392 3.87 -7.87 -56.45
N CYS A 393 4.33 -8.92 -55.74
CA CYS A 393 5.52 -9.68 -56.13
C CYS A 393 5.24 -10.76 -57.18
N TYR A 394 4.05 -11.36 -57.15
CA TYR A 394 3.71 -12.50 -58.02
C TYR A 394 2.95 -12.11 -59.29
N ASN A 395 2.26 -10.97 -59.31
CA ASN A 395 1.55 -10.44 -60.49
C ASN A 395 2.34 -9.34 -61.24
N VAL A 396 3.67 -9.31 -61.10
CA VAL A 396 4.60 -8.64 -62.04
C VAL A 396 4.80 -9.51 -63.27
#